data_AF-A0AAV6JRN8-F1
#
_entry.id   AF-A0AAV6JRN8-F1
#
_cell.length_a   1.000
_cell.length_b   1.000
_cell.length_c   1.000
_cell.angle_alpha   90.00
_cell.angle_beta   90.00
_cell.angle_gamma   90.00
#
_symmetry.space_group_name_H-M   'P 1'
#
loop_
_entity.id
_entity.type
_entity.pdbx_description
1 polymer ?
#
loop_
_entity_poly.entity_id
_entity_poly.type
_entity_poly.pdbx_seq_one_letter_code
_entity_poly.pdbx_strand_id
1 'polypeptide(L)'
;MVWKRTVIEEAFIQRDAEQILSIPLSATGLSDKRIWRGTTTGQFSVKSGYVIAKEMVQNRRTTCSSGQASGLEEDADMWKRIWQMRAPAKIKMFLWRCLHNIVPVNRVLTQRQLPVDPICPLCGLEEETPSHMLLSCARASKVWVLSPFRL
;
A
#
# COMPACT_ATOMS: atom_id res chain seq x y z
N MET A 1 -20.91 -34.22 20.57
CA MET A 1 -19.74 -33.36 20.77
C MET A 1 -19.91 -32.60 22.07
N VAL A 2 -18.83 -32.38 22.83
CA VAL A 2 -18.88 -31.67 24.12
C VAL A 2 -17.72 -30.68 24.17
N TRP A 3 -17.96 -29.51 24.74
CA TRP A 3 -16.91 -28.53 24.99
C TRP A 3 -15.88 -29.08 25.97
N LYS A 4 -14.59 -28.90 25.66
CA LYS A 4 -13.50 -29.15 26.62
C LYS A 4 -13.39 -27.97 27.58
N ARG A 5 -14.28 -27.95 28.57
CA ARG A 5 -14.47 -26.84 29.51
C ARG A 5 -13.16 -26.33 30.12
N THR A 6 -12.33 -27.23 30.65
CA THR A 6 -11.06 -26.87 31.29
C THR A 6 -10.13 -26.10 30.35
N VAL A 7 -9.99 -26.58 29.11
CA VAL A 7 -9.16 -25.92 28.10
C VAL A 7 -9.69 -24.52 27.76
N ILE A 8 -11.01 -24.34 27.76
CA ILE A 8 -11.64 -23.05 27.44
C ILE A 8 -11.45 -22.07 28.61
N GLU A 9 -11.68 -22.51 29.84
CA GLU A 9 -11.53 -21.69 31.04
C GLU A 9 -10.06 -21.31 31.31
N GLU A 10 -9.10 -22.14 30.91
CA GLU A 10 -7.67 -21.83 30.99
C GLU A 10 -7.17 -20.91 29.87
N ALA A 11 -7.73 -21.02 28.65
CA ALA A 11 -7.25 -20.29 27.47
C ALA A 11 -7.89 -18.90 27.30
N PHE A 12 -9.07 -18.67 27.90
CA PHE A 12 -9.85 -17.44 27.71
C PHE A 12 -10.22 -16.81 29.05
N ILE A 13 -10.43 -15.50 29.07
CA ILE A 13 -10.96 -14.82 30.25
C ILE A 13 -12.37 -15.33 30.56
N GLN A 14 -12.76 -15.27 31.84
CA GLN A 14 -14.04 -15.82 32.33
C GLN A 14 -15.24 -15.40 31.47
N ARG A 15 -15.33 -14.11 31.14
CA ARG A 15 -16.39 -13.55 30.29
C ARG A 15 -16.48 -14.24 28.93
N ASP A 16 -15.34 -14.45 28.28
CA ASP A 16 -15.27 -15.04 26.94
C ASP A 16 -15.51 -16.56 27.01
N ALA A 17 -14.99 -17.22 28.06
CA ALA A 17 -15.21 -18.64 28.31
C ALA A 17 -16.71 -18.95 28.48
N GLU A 18 -17.43 -18.15 29.26
CA GLU A 18 -18.89 -18.27 29.43
C GLU A 18 -19.64 -18.10 28.10
N GLN A 19 -19.23 -17.13 27.28
CA GLN A 19 -19.82 -16.93 25.95
C GLN A 19 -19.55 -18.10 25.01
N ILE A 20 -18.32 -18.62 24.97
CA ILE A 20 -17.97 -19.79 24.14
C ILE A 20 -18.81 -21.00 24.54
N LEU A 21 -18.93 -21.26 25.84
CA LEU A 21 -19.70 -22.39 26.38
C LEU A 21 -21.21 -22.27 26.11
N SER A 22 -21.72 -21.05 25.90
CA SER A 22 -23.11 -20.80 25.52
C SER A 22 -23.43 -21.13 24.05
N ILE A 23 -22.42 -21.29 23.19
CA ILE A 23 -22.61 -21.61 21.77
C ILE A 23 -23.15 -23.05 21.64
N PRO A 24 -24.33 -23.26 21.04
CA PRO A 24 -24.89 -24.59 20.84
C PRO A 24 -24.00 -25.44 19.93
N LEU A 25 -23.66 -26.65 20.38
CA LEU A 25 -22.93 -27.63 19.58
C LEU A 25 -23.88 -28.35 18.62
N SER A 26 -23.36 -28.72 17.45
CA SER A 26 -24.15 -29.46 16.46
C SER A 26 -24.62 -30.82 17.01
N ALA A 27 -25.92 -31.07 16.92
CA ALA A 27 -26.54 -32.34 17.32
C ALA A 27 -26.16 -33.50 16.38
N THR A 28 -25.72 -33.22 15.15
CA THR A 28 -25.45 -34.24 14.12
C THR A 28 -24.13 -34.97 14.29
N GLY A 29 -23.28 -34.57 15.25
CA GLY A 29 -22.04 -35.27 15.56
C GLY A 29 -20.96 -35.22 14.47
N LEU A 30 -21.12 -34.38 13.44
CA LEU A 30 -20.12 -34.20 12.38
C LEU A 30 -18.83 -33.58 12.91
N SER A 31 -17.68 -34.08 12.46
CA SER A 31 -16.38 -33.48 12.80
C SER A 31 -16.26 -32.04 12.29
N ASP A 32 -15.64 -31.17 13.08
CA ASP A 32 -15.35 -29.79 12.69
C ASP A 32 -14.52 -29.71 11.40
N LYS A 33 -14.84 -28.74 10.54
CA LYS A 33 -14.11 -28.45 9.30
C LYS A 33 -13.87 -26.95 9.18
N ARG A 34 -12.70 -26.57 8.67
CA ARG A 34 -12.42 -25.17 8.31
C ARG A 34 -13.17 -24.83 7.02
N ILE A 35 -13.99 -23.80 7.07
CA ILE A 35 -14.80 -23.31 5.94
C ILE A 35 -14.35 -21.89 5.62
N TRP A 36 -13.96 -21.66 4.37
CA TRP A 36 -13.65 -20.33 3.87
C TRP A 36 -14.95 -19.59 3.52
N ARG A 37 -15.24 -18.51 4.26
CA ARG A 37 -16.44 -17.68 4.07
C ARG A 37 -16.52 -17.04 2.68
N GLY A 38 -15.38 -16.81 2.02
CA GLY A 38 -15.32 -16.12 0.72
C GLY A 38 -15.72 -16.94 -0.50
N THR A 39 -16.30 -18.13 -0.30
CA THR A 39 -16.74 -19.03 -1.38
C THR A 39 -17.97 -19.81 -0.94
N THR A 40 -18.91 -20.06 -1.85
CA THR A 40 -20.09 -20.89 -1.59
C THR A 40 -19.75 -22.35 -1.31
N THR A 41 -18.63 -22.85 -1.86
CA THR A 41 -18.12 -24.21 -1.60
C THR A 41 -17.39 -24.35 -0.27
N GLY A 42 -17.10 -23.23 0.41
CA GLY A 42 -16.30 -23.23 1.63
C GLY A 42 -14.81 -23.51 1.43
N GLN A 43 -14.32 -23.60 0.19
CA GLN A 43 -12.90 -23.88 -0.10
C GLN A 43 -12.09 -22.60 -0.31
N PHE A 44 -10.91 -22.55 0.30
CA PHE A 44 -10.01 -21.43 0.10
C PHE A 44 -9.36 -21.45 -1.30
N SER A 45 -9.20 -20.27 -1.90
CA SER A 45 -8.35 -20.06 -3.07
C SER A 45 -7.62 -18.73 -2.94
N VAL A 46 -6.44 -18.61 -3.55
CA VAL A 46 -5.69 -17.34 -3.58
C VAL A 46 -6.55 -16.22 -4.18
N LYS A 47 -7.36 -16.52 -5.20
CA LYS A 47 -8.27 -15.57 -5.83
C LYS A 47 -9.32 -15.03 -4.84
N SER A 48 -10.02 -15.91 -4.12
CA SER A 48 -11.05 -15.49 -3.15
C SER A 48 -10.43 -14.77 -1.94
N GLY A 49 -9.23 -15.18 -1.51
CA GLY A 49 -8.43 -14.45 -0.52
C GLY A 49 -8.08 -13.02 -0.97
N TYR A 50 -7.57 -12.87 -2.20
CA TYR A 50 -7.19 -11.58 -2.74
C TYR A 50 -8.38 -10.62 -2.90
N VAL A 51 -9.53 -11.10 -3.37
CA VAL A 51 -10.76 -10.29 -3.50
C VAL A 51 -11.18 -9.72 -2.14
N ILE A 52 -11.27 -10.56 -1.11
CA ILE A 52 -11.63 -10.12 0.25
C ILE A 52 -10.59 -9.15 0.80
N ALA A 53 -9.30 -9.41 0.61
CA ALA A 53 -8.24 -8.52 1.08
C ALA A 53 -8.33 -7.12 0.41
N LYS A 54 -8.64 -7.09 -0.90
CA LYS A 54 -8.83 -5.85 -1.65
C LYS A 54 -10.06 -5.08 -1.13
N GLU A 55 -11.17 -5.77 -0.88
CA GLU A 55 -12.38 -5.17 -0.29
C GLU A 55 -12.14 -4.64 1.13
N MET A 56 -11.39 -5.36 1.97
CA MET A 56 -11.04 -4.89 3.32
C MET A 56 -10.21 -3.62 3.29
N VAL A 57 -9.25 -3.52 2.35
CA VAL A 57 -8.46 -2.30 2.13
C VAL A 57 -9.34 -1.16 1.61
N GLN A 58 -10.37 -1.46 0.81
CA GLN A 58 -11.34 -0.46 0.33
C GLN A 58 -12.29 0.02 1.45
N ASN A 59 -12.86 -0.89 2.25
CA ASN A 59 -13.80 -0.58 3.33
C ASN A 59 -13.15 0.08 4.55
N ARG A 60 -11.85 -0.19 4.81
CA ARG A 60 -11.10 0.58 5.81
C ARG A 60 -10.94 2.05 5.42
N ARG A 61 -11.07 2.41 4.15
CA ARG A 61 -11.00 3.81 3.68
C ARG A 61 -12.30 4.60 3.91
N THR A 62 -13.45 3.94 4.09
CA THR A 62 -14.74 4.61 4.35
C THR A 62 -15.02 4.84 5.84
N THR A 63 -14.32 4.17 6.75
CA THR A 63 -14.56 4.26 8.21
C THR A 63 -13.55 5.13 8.97
N CYS A 64 -12.51 5.64 8.31
CA CYS A 64 -11.61 6.64 8.89
C CYS A 64 -11.47 7.86 7.97
N SER A 65 -12.18 8.95 8.28
CA SER A 65 -12.06 10.27 7.64
C SER A 65 -10.71 10.98 7.91
N SER A 66 -9.57 10.28 7.95
CA SER A 66 -8.26 10.90 8.17
C SER A 66 -7.06 10.21 7.51
N GLY A 67 -7.28 9.26 6.59
CA GLY A 67 -6.22 8.73 5.73
C GLY A 67 -6.56 8.94 4.27
N GLN A 68 -6.07 10.02 3.65
CA GLN A 68 -6.31 10.30 2.24
C GLN A 68 -5.85 9.12 1.37
N ALA A 69 -6.80 8.47 0.69
CA ALA A 69 -6.55 7.52 -0.38
C ALA A 69 -7.33 7.96 -1.63
N SER A 70 -7.10 9.20 -2.07
CA SER A 70 -7.54 9.72 -3.36
C SER A 70 -6.78 9.09 -4.55
N GLY A 71 -5.68 8.36 -4.29
CA GLY A 71 -4.71 8.00 -5.34
C GLY A 71 -5.15 6.97 -6.39
N LEU A 72 -6.06 6.02 -6.14
CA LEU A 72 -6.15 4.86 -7.05
C LEU A 72 -6.76 5.14 -8.44
N GLU A 73 -7.69 6.09 -8.56
CA GLU A 73 -8.28 6.44 -9.86
C GLU A 73 -7.41 7.48 -10.60
N GLU A 74 -6.92 8.49 -9.88
CA GLU A 74 -6.01 9.50 -10.42
C GLU A 74 -4.66 8.89 -10.83
N ASP A 75 -4.12 7.95 -10.05
CA ASP A 75 -2.90 7.22 -10.37
C ASP A 75 -3.10 6.36 -11.62
N ALA A 76 -4.24 5.68 -11.78
CA ALA A 76 -4.49 4.82 -12.93
C ALA A 76 -4.45 5.60 -14.25
N ASP A 77 -5.02 6.80 -14.30
CA ASP A 77 -4.99 7.66 -15.48
C ASP A 77 -3.62 8.30 -15.72
N MET A 78 -2.91 8.68 -14.66
CA MET A 78 -1.52 9.13 -14.75
C MET A 78 -0.61 8.04 -15.33
N TRP A 79 -0.75 6.79 -14.87
CA TRP A 79 0.03 5.67 -15.38
C TRP A 79 -0.25 5.43 -16.86
N LYS A 80 -1.52 5.42 -17.29
CA LYS A 80 -1.88 5.30 -18.71
C LYS A 80 -1.15 6.35 -19.55
N ARG A 81 -1.13 7.61 -19.12
CA ARG A 81 -0.44 8.71 -19.84
C ARG A 81 1.07 8.45 -19.98
N ILE A 82 1.74 8.01 -18.92
CA ILE A 82 3.19 7.71 -18.94
C ILE A 82 3.49 6.57 -19.91
N TRP A 83 2.68 5.51 -19.89
CA TRP A 83 2.88 4.35 -20.74
C TRP A 83 2.55 4.61 -22.21
N GLN A 84 1.56 5.47 -22.49
CA GLN A 84 1.19 5.88 -23.84
C GLN A 84 2.12 6.96 -24.44
N MET A 85 2.95 7.61 -23.62
CA MET A 85 3.90 8.63 -24.08
C MET A 85 4.81 8.10 -25.21
N ARG A 86 5.07 8.93 -26.23
CA ARG A 86 6.00 8.61 -27.32
C ARG A 86 7.46 8.86 -26.87
N ALA A 87 7.92 8.09 -25.90
CA ALA A 87 9.27 8.15 -25.36
C ALA A 87 9.90 6.75 -25.28
N PRO A 88 11.24 6.63 -25.30
CA PRO A 88 11.92 5.37 -25.07
C PRO A 88 11.53 4.74 -23.72
N ALA A 89 11.46 3.41 -23.64
CA ALA A 89 11.06 2.69 -22.43
C ALA A 89 11.88 3.09 -21.19
N LYS A 90 13.19 3.37 -21.37
CA LYS A 90 14.06 3.87 -20.30
C LYS A 90 13.56 5.17 -19.65
N ILE A 91 12.97 6.07 -20.43
CA ILE A 91 12.44 7.35 -19.92
C ILE A 91 11.13 7.12 -19.16
N LYS A 92 10.26 6.24 -19.68
CA LYS A 92 9.02 5.84 -18.98
C LYS A 92 9.32 5.19 -17.64
N MET A 93 10.30 4.29 -17.60
CA MET A 93 10.81 3.67 -16.37
C MET A 93 11.37 4.69 -15.39
N PHE A 94 12.15 5.64 -15.89
CA PHE A 94 12.69 6.69 -15.04
C PHE A 94 11.58 7.55 -14.41
N LEU A 95 10.61 8.01 -15.20
CA LEU A 95 9.46 8.77 -14.70
C LEU A 95 8.64 7.98 -13.66
N TRP A 96 8.38 6.70 -13.93
CA TRP A 96 7.71 5.81 -12.99
C TRP A 96 8.47 5.73 -11.65
N ARG A 97 9.81 5.58 -11.69
CA ARG A 97 10.65 5.57 -10.48
C ARG A 97 10.64 6.91 -9.74
N CYS A 98 10.62 8.03 -10.45
CA CYS A 98 10.53 9.36 -9.84
C CYS A 98 9.21 9.54 -9.08
N LEU A 99 8.08 9.18 -9.71
CA LEU A 99 6.76 9.32 -9.11
C LEU A 99 6.54 8.41 -7.90
N HIS A 100 7.19 7.25 -7.88
CA HIS A 100 7.19 6.36 -6.72
C HIS A 100 8.23 6.72 -5.65
N ASN A 101 8.95 7.84 -5.77
CA ASN A 101 10.04 8.23 -4.85
C ASN A 101 11.09 7.11 -4.66
N ILE A 102 11.38 6.37 -5.74
CA ILE A 102 12.38 5.28 -5.75
C ILE A 102 13.77 5.82 -6.03
N VAL A 103 13.86 6.95 -6.75
CA VAL A 103 15.14 7.61 -7.07
C VAL A 103 15.80 8.11 -5.79
N PRO A 104 17.11 7.85 -5.59
CA PRO A 104 17.82 8.25 -4.37
C PRO A 104 18.12 9.75 -4.39
N VAL A 105 17.11 10.56 -4.08
CA VAL A 105 17.26 12.00 -3.81
C VAL A 105 17.39 12.21 -2.31
N ASN A 106 18.11 13.25 -1.88
CA ASN A 106 18.44 13.46 -0.47
C ASN A 106 17.23 13.43 0.44
N ARG A 107 16.11 14.05 0.06
CA ARG A 107 14.86 13.99 0.85
C ARG A 107 14.39 12.55 1.11
N VAL A 108 14.45 11.69 0.09
CA VAL A 108 14.04 10.28 0.20
C VAL A 108 15.04 9.49 1.07
N LEU A 109 16.33 9.81 0.97
CA LEU A 109 17.37 9.19 1.79
C LEU A 109 17.23 9.58 3.27
N THR A 110 16.99 10.87 3.57
CA THR A 110 16.70 11.37 4.92
C THR A 110 15.43 10.71 5.49
N GLN A 111 14.38 10.54 4.68
CA GLN A 111 13.16 9.82 5.09
C GLN A 111 13.42 8.35 5.45
N ARG A 112 14.50 7.75 4.93
CA ARG A 112 14.98 6.39 5.26
C ARG A 112 16.03 6.39 6.37
N GLN A 113 16.11 7.48 7.15
CA GLN A 113 17.01 7.63 8.30
C GLN A 113 18.51 7.57 7.95
N LEU A 114 18.88 7.90 6.70
CA LEU A 114 20.28 8.07 6.33
C LEU A 114 20.78 9.45 6.76
N PRO A 115 22.03 9.57 7.25
CA PRO A 115 22.61 10.83 7.72
C PRO A 115 23.07 11.70 6.54
N VAL A 116 22.12 12.20 5.76
CA VAL A 116 22.34 13.11 4.64
C VAL A 116 21.51 14.38 4.81
N ASP A 117 22.07 15.51 4.40
CA ASP A 117 21.37 16.80 4.38
C ASP A 117 20.27 16.75 3.31
N PRO A 118 18.98 16.98 3.65
CA PRO A 118 17.90 16.96 2.67
C PRO A 118 18.00 18.09 1.63
N ILE A 119 18.80 19.12 1.86
CA ILE A 119 18.98 20.24 0.93
C ILE A 119 19.64 19.77 -0.37
N CYS A 120 19.18 20.33 -1.49
CA CYS A 120 19.72 20.04 -2.81
C CYS A 120 21.18 20.49 -2.90
N PRO A 121 22.12 19.57 -3.21
CA PRO A 121 23.54 19.90 -3.31
C PRO A 121 23.87 20.77 -4.53
N LEU A 122 22.93 20.88 -5.47
CA LEU A 122 23.11 21.67 -6.68
C LEU A 122 22.84 23.15 -6.42
N CYS A 123 21.68 23.48 -5.83
CA CYS A 123 21.26 24.87 -5.62
C CYS A 123 21.51 25.37 -4.19
N GLY A 124 21.54 24.49 -3.19
CA GLY A 124 21.72 24.85 -1.78
C GLY A 124 20.53 25.58 -1.13
N LEU A 125 19.36 25.62 -1.77
CA LEU A 125 18.23 26.48 -1.35
C LEU A 125 17.00 25.69 -0.87
N GLU A 126 16.66 24.59 -1.52
CA GLU A 126 15.45 23.81 -1.22
C GLU A 126 15.78 22.33 -1.02
N GLU A 127 14.85 21.58 -0.42
CA GLU A 127 14.98 20.12 -0.29
C GLU A 127 15.03 19.42 -1.66
N GLU A 128 15.90 18.43 -1.77
CA GLU A 128 16.06 17.64 -3.00
C GLU A 128 14.92 16.63 -3.16
N THR A 129 13.86 17.06 -3.83
CA THR A 129 12.80 16.19 -4.36
C THR A 129 13.11 15.77 -5.80
N PRO A 130 12.50 14.70 -6.34
CA PRO A 130 12.67 14.35 -7.75
C PRO A 130 12.21 15.47 -8.70
N SER A 131 11.13 16.18 -8.35
CA SER A 131 10.65 17.35 -9.10
C SER A 131 11.62 18.52 -9.01
N HIS A 132 12.20 18.77 -7.84
CA HIS A 132 13.20 19.83 -7.68
C HIS A 132 14.47 19.52 -8.48
N MET A 133 15.06 18.34 -8.27
CA MET A 133 16.26 17.90 -8.97
C MET A 133 16.09 17.97 -10.50
N LEU A 134 14.91 17.60 -11.01
CA LEU A 134 14.68 17.53 -12.46
C LEU A 134 14.17 18.82 -13.08
N LEU A 135 13.38 19.65 -12.38
CA LEU A 135 12.65 20.75 -13.02
C LEU A 135 12.86 22.09 -12.32
N SER A 136 12.57 22.20 -11.02
CA SER A 136 12.53 23.51 -10.34
C SER A 136 13.88 23.99 -9.81
N CYS A 137 14.89 23.13 -9.73
CA CYS A 137 16.25 23.52 -9.38
C CYS A 137 16.80 24.53 -10.40
N ALA A 138 17.33 25.66 -9.92
CA ALA A 138 17.89 26.71 -10.78
C ALA A 138 19.00 26.19 -11.72
N ARG A 139 19.75 25.16 -11.31
CA ARG A 139 20.73 24.50 -12.18
C ARG A 139 20.09 23.57 -13.19
N ALA A 140 19.04 22.83 -12.81
CA ALA A 140 18.29 21.98 -13.73
C ALA A 140 17.59 22.83 -14.81
N SER A 141 16.95 23.93 -14.42
CA SER A 141 16.33 24.88 -15.35
C SER A 141 17.32 25.40 -16.40
N LYS A 142 18.55 25.76 -16.01
CA LYS A 142 19.60 26.15 -16.96
C LYS A 142 19.92 25.05 -17.99
N VAL A 143 19.96 23.79 -17.56
CA VAL A 143 20.20 22.65 -18.48
C VAL A 143 19.05 22.53 -19.49
N TRP A 144 17.81 22.70 -19.04
CA TRP A 144 16.64 22.62 -19.93
C TRP A 144 16.59 23.74 -20.96
N VAL A 145 16.89 24.97 -20.56
CA VAL A 145 16.99 26.12 -21.46
C VAL A 145 18.06 25.91 -22.54
N LEU A 146 19.18 25.29 -22.17
CA LEU A 146 20.28 24.97 -23.09
C LEU A 146 20.02 23.71 -23.93
N SER A 147 19.02 22.91 -23.57
CA SER A 147 18.66 21.69 -24.29
C SER A 147 17.82 21.99 -25.54
N PRO A 148 17.73 21.07 -26.51
CA PRO A 148 16.82 21.19 -27.65
C PRO A 148 15.34 21.32 -27.27
N PHE A 149 14.98 20.97 -26.03
CA PHE A 149 13.59 21.04 -25.54
C PHE A 149 13.19 22.44 -25.06
N ARG A 150 14.17 23.30 -24.71
CA ARG A 150 13.97 24.69 -24.25
C ARG A 150 12.84 24.85 -23.23
N LEU A 151 12.84 24.00 -22.21
CA LEU A 151 11.93 24.06 -21.06
C LEU A 151 12.42 25.08 -20.02
#